data_AF-A0A1F6XK45-F1
#
_entry.id   AF-A0A1F6XK45-F1
#
_cell.length_a   1.000
_cell.length_b   1.000
_cell.length_c   1.000
_cell.angle_alpha   90.00
_cell.angle_beta   90.00
_cell.angle_gamma   90.00
#
_symmetry.space_group_name_H-M   'P 1'
#
loop_
_entity.id
_entity.type
_entity.pdbx_description
1 polymer ?
#
loop_
_entity_poly.entity_id
_entity_poly.type
_entity_poly.pdbx_seq_one_letter_code
_entity_poly.pdbx_strand_id
1 'polypeptide(L)'
;MFFKNQTLREFLSVLGLILGSSWASALPAARLAIGLTSTGIIRIVATINPTDSGWELQISTDGGKTWTIVIESPVIIGQGRLKWDLPNMNNISAKFRLKLLTDAVIQVPNNLFFQVQSGQTLFMAMEKLKVSRPSFKFESVYKSDLGGQFITEINGSAGEWVFELNGQRIDDNVDVGSSLFTLKQGDEVKWLRRS
;
A
#
# COMPACT_ATOMS: atom_id res chain seq x y z
N MET A 1 -43.61 -24.88 17.51
CA MET A 1 -42.96 -24.62 16.21
C MET A 1 -41.47 -24.85 16.39
N PHE A 2 -40.94 -25.93 15.83
CA PHE A 2 -39.54 -26.33 15.95
C PHE A 2 -38.69 -25.54 14.94
N PHE A 3 -37.58 -24.94 15.38
CA PHE A 3 -36.44 -24.67 14.49
C PHE A 3 -35.29 -25.57 14.93
N LYS A 4 -35.02 -26.61 14.12
CA LYS A 4 -33.80 -27.42 14.18
C LYS A 4 -32.87 -26.99 13.05
N ASN A 5 -31.57 -27.01 13.36
CA ASN A 5 -30.42 -27.10 12.47
C ASN A 5 -30.16 -25.95 11.50
N GLN A 6 -29.06 -25.22 11.73
CA GLN A 6 -27.97 -25.20 10.76
C GLN A 6 -26.61 -25.31 11.47
N THR A 7 -25.84 -26.26 11.00
CA THR A 7 -24.55 -26.76 11.49
C THR A 7 -23.45 -25.70 11.45
N LEU A 8 -22.76 -25.52 12.57
CA LEU A 8 -21.41 -24.94 12.65
C LEU A 8 -20.48 -25.75 11.75
N ARG A 9 -20.13 -25.22 10.57
CA ARG A 9 -19.03 -25.75 9.75
C ARG A 9 -17.74 -25.02 10.13
N GLU A 10 -16.72 -25.83 10.35
CA GLU A 10 -15.45 -25.55 11.02
C GLU A 10 -14.68 -24.35 10.46
N PHE A 11 -14.15 -23.51 11.37
CA PHE A 11 -13.18 -22.48 11.04
C PHE A 11 -11.84 -23.14 10.70
N LEU A 12 -11.49 -23.20 9.41
CA LEU A 12 -10.14 -23.52 8.98
C LEU A 12 -9.22 -22.32 9.26
N SER A 13 -8.45 -22.35 10.35
CA SER A 13 -7.35 -21.42 10.57
C SER A 13 -6.18 -21.80 9.67
N VAL A 14 -6.00 -21.12 8.55
CA VAL A 14 -4.80 -21.28 7.72
C VAL A 14 -3.68 -20.41 8.32
N LEU A 15 -2.73 -21.05 9.00
CA LEU A 15 -1.47 -20.45 9.42
C LEU A 15 -0.60 -20.18 8.18
N GLY A 16 -0.44 -18.91 7.81
CA GLY A 16 0.59 -18.51 6.85
C GLY A 16 1.97 -18.49 7.51
N LEU A 17 2.85 -19.42 7.15
CA LEU A 17 4.27 -19.41 7.52
C LEU A 17 5.01 -18.32 6.73
N ILE A 18 5.77 -17.46 7.43
CA ILE A 18 6.80 -16.61 6.81
C ILE A 18 8.17 -17.16 7.22
N LEU A 19 9.00 -17.52 6.24
CA LEU A 19 10.42 -17.83 6.43
C LEU A 19 11.23 -16.52 6.35
N GLY A 20 12.03 -16.25 7.39
CA GLY A 20 12.99 -15.15 7.42
C GLY A 20 13.50 -14.91 8.84
N SER A 21 14.65 -15.49 9.16
CA SER A 21 15.32 -15.42 10.46
C SER A 21 16.04 -14.10 10.71
N SER A 22 15.71 -13.41 11.81
CA SER A 22 16.66 -12.82 12.78
C SER A 22 15.86 -12.20 13.92
N TRP A 23 16.42 -12.23 15.13
CA TRP A 23 15.72 -12.11 16.41
C TRP A 23 14.98 -10.78 16.57
N ALA A 24 13.64 -10.83 16.58
CA ALA A 24 12.77 -9.83 17.21
C ALA A 24 11.47 -10.54 17.65
N SER A 25 11.06 -10.29 18.89
CA SER A 25 9.83 -10.76 19.53
C SER A 25 8.66 -10.90 18.56
N ALA A 26 8.04 -12.08 18.52
CA ALA A 26 6.89 -12.41 17.67
C ALA A 26 5.71 -11.45 17.93
N LEU A 27 5.66 -10.37 17.14
CA LEU A 27 4.45 -9.59 16.95
C LEU A 27 3.38 -10.54 16.41
N PRO A 28 2.15 -10.54 16.95
CA PRO A 28 1.11 -11.44 16.45
C PRO A 28 0.91 -11.12 14.96
N ALA A 29 1.27 -12.07 14.11
CA ALA A 29 1.14 -11.95 12.66
C ALA A 29 -0.32 -11.66 12.29
N ALA A 30 -0.53 -10.86 11.24
CA ALA A 30 -1.87 -10.59 10.74
C ALA A 30 -2.62 -11.91 10.49
N ARG A 31 -3.89 -11.96 10.90
CA ARG A 31 -4.75 -13.15 10.80
C ARG A 31 -5.85 -12.93 9.78
N LEU A 32 -6.12 -13.96 8.98
CA LEU A 32 -7.23 -13.99 8.03
C LEU A 32 -8.28 -15.01 8.46
N ALA A 33 -9.54 -14.59 8.45
CA ALA A 33 -10.69 -15.46 8.56
C ALA A 33 -11.54 -15.32 7.29
N ILE A 34 -11.96 -16.45 6.72
CA ILE A 34 -12.71 -16.51 5.47
C ILE A 34 -14.02 -17.24 5.77
N GLY A 35 -15.14 -16.71 5.29
CA GLY A 35 -16.46 -17.32 5.44
C GLY A 35 -17.35 -17.07 4.24
N LEU A 36 -18.25 -18.01 3.97
CA LEU A 36 -19.33 -17.85 3.00
C LEU A 36 -20.59 -17.41 3.74
N THR A 37 -21.20 -16.33 3.28
CA THR A 37 -22.50 -15.90 3.78
C THR A 37 -23.62 -16.72 3.14
N SER A 38 -24.81 -16.71 3.76
CA SER A 38 -26.00 -17.38 3.20
C SER A 38 -26.45 -16.80 1.86
N THR A 39 -26.00 -15.59 1.50
CA THR A 39 -26.25 -14.93 0.22
C THR A 39 -25.19 -15.23 -0.84
N GLY A 40 -24.20 -16.09 -0.54
CA GLY A 40 -23.13 -16.48 -1.45
C GLY A 40 -21.94 -15.51 -1.49
N ILE A 41 -21.96 -14.41 -0.73
CA ILE A 41 -20.82 -13.50 -0.62
C ILE A 41 -19.68 -14.20 0.15
N ILE A 42 -18.46 -14.10 -0.38
CA ILE A 42 -17.23 -14.51 0.32
C ILE A 42 -16.79 -13.34 1.19
N ARG A 43 -16.89 -13.50 2.50
CA ARG A 43 -16.46 -12.52 3.48
C ARG A 43 -15.08 -12.86 4.00
N ILE A 44 -14.18 -11.90 3.93
CA ILE A 44 -12.82 -12.01 4.44
C ILE A 44 -12.65 -10.98 5.53
N VAL A 45 -12.26 -11.43 6.72
CA VAL A 45 -11.98 -10.57 7.86
C VAL A 45 -10.52 -10.72 8.23
N ALA A 46 -9.79 -9.61 8.17
CA ALA A 46 -8.42 -9.53 8.62
C ALA A 46 -8.35 -8.92 10.02
N THR A 47 -7.48 -9.47 10.86
CA THR A 47 -6.92 -8.76 12.02
C THR A 47 -5.49 -8.39 11.67
N ILE A 48 -5.19 -7.10 11.62
CA ILE A 48 -3.95 -6.56 11.10
C ILE A 48 -3.03 -6.07 12.22
N ASN A 49 -1.73 -6.17 11.99
CA ASN A 49 -0.70 -5.63 12.86
C ASN A 49 0.56 -5.41 12.01
N PRO A 50 1.06 -4.17 11.85
CA PRO A 50 0.62 -2.91 12.48
C PRO A 50 -0.78 -2.41 12.05
N THR A 51 -1.46 -1.69 12.96
CA THR A 51 -2.86 -1.21 12.78
C THR A 51 -2.97 0.16 12.12
N ASP A 52 -1.88 0.92 12.12
CA ASP A 52 -1.68 2.22 11.49
C ASP A 52 -1.08 2.10 10.07
N SER A 53 -0.91 0.87 9.59
CA SER A 53 -0.55 0.57 8.21
C SER A 53 -1.75 0.12 7.39
N GLY A 54 -1.58 0.22 6.09
CA GLY A 54 -2.43 -0.16 5.01
C GLY A 54 -2.10 -1.59 4.60
N TRP A 55 -3.14 -2.27 4.14
CA TRP A 55 -3.08 -3.69 3.86
C TRP A 55 -3.86 -3.97 2.60
N GLU A 56 -3.27 -4.79 1.74
CA GLU A 56 -3.92 -5.28 0.53
C GLU A 56 -4.34 -6.73 0.74
N LEU A 57 -5.55 -7.04 0.27
CA LEU A 57 -5.97 -8.41 0.08
C LEU A 57 -5.53 -8.86 -1.32
N GLN A 58 -4.87 -10.02 -1.38
CA GLN A 58 -4.51 -10.65 -2.64
C GLN A 58 -5.17 -12.02 -2.75
N ILE A 59 -5.59 -12.35 -3.96
CA ILE A 59 -6.21 -13.61 -4.32
C ILE A 59 -5.34 -14.38 -5.31
N SER A 60 -5.30 -15.70 -5.16
CA SER A 60 -4.68 -16.62 -6.11
C SER A 60 -5.67 -17.69 -6.52
N THR A 61 -5.84 -17.90 -7.83
CA THR A 61 -6.73 -18.94 -8.41
C THR A 61 -5.94 -20.15 -8.92
N ASP A 62 -4.61 -20.11 -8.89
CA ASP A 62 -3.71 -21.15 -9.41
C ASP A 62 -2.94 -21.90 -8.30
N GLY A 63 -3.51 -21.93 -7.10
CA GLY A 63 -2.94 -22.62 -5.94
C GLY A 63 -1.81 -21.88 -5.25
N GLY A 64 -1.59 -20.59 -5.56
CA GLY A 64 -0.62 -19.72 -4.91
C GLY A 64 0.60 -19.37 -5.76
N LYS A 65 0.60 -19.69 -7.06
CA LYS A 65 1.72 -19.38 -7.96
C LYS A 65 1.68 -17.92 -8.40
N THR A 66 0.50 -17.41 -8.76
CA THR A 66 0.26 -16.01 -9.07
C THR A 66 -0.75 -15.39 -8.10
N TRP A 67 -0.60 -14.09 -7.84
CA TRP A 67 -1.40 -13.35 -6.88
C TRP A 67 -1.85 -12.04 -7.49
N THR A 68 -3.16 -11.82 -7.51
CA THR A 68 -3.79 -10.60 -8.03
C THR A 68 -4.34 -9.78 -6.86
N ILE A 69 -4.24 -8.46 -6.94
CA ILE A 69 -4.78 -7.56 -5.93
C ILE A 69 -6.31 -7.53 -6.03
N VAL A 70 -6.98 -7.62 -4.90
CA VAL A 70 -8.41 -7.34 -4.79
C VAL A 70 -8.58 -5.81 -4.79
N ILE A 71 -9.19 -5.28 -5.85
CA ILE A 71 -9.37 -3.83 -6.04
C ILE A 71 -10.40 -3.21 -5.07
N GLU A 72 -11.24 -4.03 -4.47
CA GLU A 72 -12.20 -3.58 -3.46
C GLU A 72 -11.46 -3.12 -2.21
N SER A 73 -11.71 -1.87 -1.81
CA SER A 73 -11.16 -1.34 -0.56
C SER A 73 -11.79 -2.02 0.65
N PRO A 74 -11.02 -2.31 1.71
CA PRO A 74 -11.58 -2.89 2.93
C PRO A 74 -12.54 -1.92 3.62
N VAL A 75 -13.56 -2.48 4.24
CA VAL A 75 -14.36 -1.80 5.27
C VAL A 75 -13.65 -1.97 6.62
N ILE A 76 -13.39 -0.87 7.31
CA ILE A 76 -12.87 -0.89 8.68
C ILE A 76 -14.02 -1.25 9.62
N ILE A 77 -13.89 -2.35 10.36
CA ILE A 77 -14.95 -2.87 11.25
C ILE A 77 -14.56 -2.84 12.74
N GLY A 78 -13.45 -2.17 13.06
CA GLY A 78 -12.91 -2.04 14.40
C GLY A 78 -11.41 -1.74 14.34
N GLN A 79 -10.82 -1.40 15.49
CA GLN A 79 -9.39 -1.14 15.57
C GLN A 79 -8.60 -2.38 15.13
N GLY A 80 -7.73 -2.21 14.13
CA GLY A 80 -6.94 -3.31 13.57
C GLY A 80 -7.75 -4.39 12.86
N ARG A 81 -8.99 -4.12 12.43
CA ARG A 81 -9.84 -5.10 11.74
C ARG A 81 -10.39 -4.57 10.43
N LEU A 82 -10.07 -5.29 9.35
CA LEU A 82 -10.51 -4.99 7.99
C LEU A 82 -11.44 -6.08 7.46
N LYS A 83 -12.38 -5.71 6.60
CA LYS A 83 -13.35 -6.63 5.99
C LYS A 83 -13.46 -6.40 4.49
N TRP A 84 -13.42 -7.48 3.71
CA TRP A 84 -13.79 -7.51 2.30
C TRP A 84 -15.00 -8.41 2.09
N ASP A 85 -15.89 -8.04 1.18
CA ASP A 85 -17.11 -8.79 0.83
C ASP A 85 -17.10 -9.00 -0.70
N LEU A 86 -16.54 -10.13 -1.14
CA LEU A 86 -16.35 -10.44 -2.56
C LEU A 86 -17.57 -11.19 -3.12
N PRO A 87 -17.95 -10.95 -4.40
CA PRO A 87 -18.96 -11.74 -5.08
C PRO A 87 -18.64 -13.24 -5.04
N ASN A 88 -19.67 -14.09 -5.07
CA ASN A 88 -19.47 -15.52 -5.13
C ASN A 88 -18.62 -15.88 -6.35
N MET A 89 -17.46 -16.50 -6.13
CA MET A 89 -16.65 -17.07 -7.20
C MET A 89 -17.02 -18.54 -7.28
N ASN A 90 -17.66 -18.94 -8.37
CA ASN A 90 -18.32 -20.25 -8.55
C ASN A 90 -17.40 -21.49 -8.44
N ASN A 91 -16.13 -21.37 -8.03
CA ASN A 91 -15.14 -22.45 -7.88
C ASN A 91 -14.07 -22.07 -6.84
N ILE A 92 -14.22 -22.42 -5.57
CA ILE A 92 -13.29 -21.95 -4.52
C ILE A 92 -12.18 -22.99 -4.25
N SER A 93 -11.20 -23.05 -5.15
CA SER A 93 -9.82 -23.42 -4.83
C SER A 93 -8.94 -22.19 -4.56
N ALA A 94 -9.57 -20.99 -4.54
CA ALA A 94 -8.88 -19.73 -4.38
C ALA A 94 -8.21 -19.63 -3.00
N LYS A 95 -6.97 -19.11 -3.00
CA LYS A 95 -6.22 -18.77 -1.79
C LYS A 95 -6.21 -17.27 -1.59
N PHE A 96 -6.22 -16.85 -0.34
CA PHE A 96 -6.16 -15.44 0.04
C PHE A 96 -4.93 -15.20 0.92
N ARG A 97 -4.31 -14.04 0.75
CA ARG A 97 -3.26 -13.56 1.66
C ARG A 97 -3.38 -12.07 1.85
N LEU A 98 -2.83 -11.60 2.97
CA LEU A 98 -2.64 -10.18 3.21
C LEU A 98 -1.22 -9.80 2.82
N LYS A 99 -1.10 -8.66 2.17
CA LYS A 99 0.18 -7.98 1.96
C LYS A 99 0.14 -6.71 2.80
N LEU A 100 1.07 -6.58 3.73
CA LEU A 100 1.34 -5.31 4.39
C LEU A 100 1.82 -4.33 3.33
N LEU A 101 1.11 -3.22 3.17
CA LEU A 101 1.65 -2.10 2.44
C LEU A 101 2.67 -1.43 3.36
N THR A 102 3.89 -1.32 2.86
CA THR A 102 4.89 -0.52 3.55
C THR A 102 4.64 0.95 3.24
N ASP A 103 5.27 1.81 4.02
CA ASP A 103 5.35 3.23 3.70
C ASP A 103 5.81 3.47 2.25
N ALA A 104 5.48 4.63 1.71
CA ALA A 104 5.88 4.97 0.35
C ALA A 104 7.41 5.02 0.26
N VAL A 105 7.94 4.73 -0.92
CA VAL A 105 9.38 4.77 -1.20
C VAL A 105 9.63 5.88 -2.21
N ILE A 106 10.55 6.79 -1.89
CA ILE A 106 11.07 7.79 -2.82
C ILE A 106 12.45 7.35 -3.28
N GLN A 107 12.61 7.17 -4.59
CA GLN A 107 13.90 7.04 -5.26
C GLN A 107 14.33 8.41 -5.77
N VAL A 108 15.54 8.82 -5.40
CA VAL A 108 16.18 10.05 -5.89
C VAL A 108 17.37 9.66 -6.78
N PRO A 109 18.00 10.61 -7.51
CA PRO A 109 19.17 10.33 -8.34
C PRO A 109 20.27 9.58 -7.59
N ASN A 110 21.06 8.79 -8.32
CA ASN A 110 22.09 7.87 -7.80
C ASN A 110 21.55 6.63 -7.07
N ASN A 111 20.33 6.19 -7.38
CA ASN A 111 19.71 4.98 -6.81
C ASN A 111 19.63 4.99 -5.27
N LEU A 112 19.38 6.16 -4.69
CA LEU A 112 19.11 6.28 -3.26
C LEU A 112 17.61 6.14 -3.03
N PHE A 113 17.24 5.27 -2.09
CA PHE A 113 15.86 4.95 -1.74
C PHE A 113 15.57 5.38 -0.30
N PHE A 114 14.43 6.02 -0.10
CA PHE A 114 13.98 6.48 1.21
C PHE A 114 12.55 6.01 1.47
N GLN A 115 12.35 5.33 2.60
CA GLN A 115 11.02 5.07 3.13
C GLN A 115 10.47 6.36 3.75
N VAL A 116 9.25 6.73 3.37
CA VAL A 116 8.57 7.93 3.84
C VAL A 116 7.15 7.63 4.23
N GLN A 117 6.72 8.24 5.34
CA GLN A 117 5.37 8.08 5.85
C GLN A 117 4.33 8.37 4.75
N SER A 118 3.39 7.44 4.59
CA SER A 118 2.23 7.62 3.72
C SER A 118 1.20 8.61 4.31
N GLY A 119 0.27 9.10 3.47
CA GLY A 119 -0.79 10.03 3.87
C GLY A 119 -0.37 11.50 3.95
N GLN A 120 0.90 11.81 3.68
CA GLN A 120 1.41 13.18 3.53
C GLN A 120 1.67 13.51 2.05
N THR A 121 1.82 14.80 1.74
CA THR A 121 2.20 15.21 0.39
C THR A 121 3.64 14.81 0.08
N LEU A 122 3.95 14.57 -1.20
CA LEU A 122 5.32 14.26 -1.64
C LEU A 122 6.30 15.38 -1.25
N PHE A 123 5.86 16.64 -1.36
CA PHE A 123 6.65 17.78 -0.88
C PHE A 123 6.96 17.69 0.63
N MET A 124 5.95 17.42 1.46
CA MET A 124 6.15 17.29 2.92
C MET A 124 7.06 16.11 3.26
N ALA A 125 6.96 15.01 2.52
CA ALA A 125 7.86 13.88 2.66
C ALA A 125 9.32 14.27 2.36
N MET A 126 9.56 15.03 1.28
CA MET A 126 10.88 15.54 0.94
C MET A 126 11.41 16.51 2.00
N GLU A 127 10.60 17.42 2.52
CA GLU A 127 10.97 18.32 3.63
C GLU A 127 11.43 17.53 4.87
N LYS A 128 10.67 16.51 5.27
CA LYS A 128 11.07 15.61 6.37
C LYS A 128 12.34 14.83 6.06
N LEU A 129 12.56 14.42 4.82
CA LEU A 129 13.82 13.78 4.40
C LEU A 129 15.00 14.75 4.53
N LYS A 130 14.84 16.01 4.14
CA LYS A 130 15.88 17.05 4.26
C LYS A 130 16.31 17.25 5.72
N VAL A 131 15.35 17.18 6.65
CA VAL A 131 15.62 17.26 8.10
C VAL A 131 16.28 15.99 8.64
N SER A 132 15.81 14.81 8.23
CA SER A 132 16.27 13.53 8.79
C SER A 132 17.55 12.96 8.15
N ARG A 133 17.89 13.41 6.94
CA ARG A 133 19.04 12.93 6.15
C ARG A 133 19.88 14.13 5.71
N PRO A 134 20.98 14.46 6.41
CA PRO A 134 21.83 15.61 6.08
C PRO A 134 22.41 15.60 4.65
N SER A 135 22.53 14.41 4.06
CA SER A 135 23.01 14.21 2.69
C SER A 135 21.94 14.45 1.62
N PHE A 136 20.66 14.49 2.00
CA PHE A 136 19.57 14.78 1.09
C PHE A 136 19.23 16.27 1.12
N LYS A 137 19.35 16.92 -0.03
CA LYS A 137 19.01 18.33 -0.22
C LYS A 137 18.15 18.48 -1.45
N PHE A 138 17.24 19.43 -1.41
CA PHE A 138 16.49 19.84 -2.57
C PHE A 138 16.07 21.30 -2.44
N GLU A 139 15.82 21.92 -3.59
CA GLU A 139 15.24 23.25 -3.73
C GLU A 139 13.96 23.17 -4.56
N SER A 140 13.06 24.13 -4.37
CA SER A 140 11.76 24.14 -5.03
C SER A 140 11.24 25.56 -5.25
N VAL A 141 10.31 25.69 -6.19
CA VAL A 141 9.60 26.93 -6.51
C VAL A 141 8.10 26.66 -6.54
N TYR A 142 7.34 27.56 -5.91
CA TYR A 142 5.88 27.55 -6.02
C TYR A 142 5.47 28.18 -7.35
N LYS A 143 4.77 27.41 -8.19
CA LYS A 143 4.23 27.87 -9.47
C LYS A 143 2.74 28.16 -9.28
N SER A 144 2.37 29.45 -9.28
CA SER A 144 0.99 29.89 -8.97
C SER A 144 -0.02 29.54 -10.06
N ASP A 145 0.41 29.50 -11.31
CA ASP A 145 -0.34 29.05 -12.48
C ASP A 145 -0.72 27.56 -12.40
N LEU A 146 0.12 26.75 -11.77
CA LEU A 146 -0.10 25.32 -11.56
C LEU A 146 -0.55 24.98 -10.12
N GLY A 147 -0.59 25.96 -9.22
CA GLY A 147 -1.06 25.83 -7.85
C GLY A 147 -0.20 24.97 -6.92
N GLY A 148 1.08 24.71 -7.23
CA GLY A 148 1.89 23.73 -6.48
C GLY A 148 3.40 23.99 -6.41
N GLN A 149 4.08 23.23 -5.56
CA GLN A 149 5.55 23.24 -5.41
C GLN A 149 6.21 22.32 -6.43
N PHE A 150 7.17 22.86 -7.17
CA PHE A 150 7.95 22.12 -8.17
C PHE A 150 9.41 22.09 -7.77
N ILE A 151 10.01 20.90 -7.85
CA ILE A 151 11.40 20.70 -7.47
C ILE A 151 12.30 21.24 -8.59
N THR A 152 13.26 22.09 -8.23
CA THR A 152 14.20 22.72 -9.17
C THR A 152 15.63 22.21 -9.00
N GLU A 153 15.91 21.55 -7.88
CA GLU A 153 17.21 20.97 -7.60
C GLU A 153 17.08 19.76 -6.67
N ILE A 154 17.83 18.69 -6.94
CA ILE A 154 18.01 17.58 -6.00
C ILE A 154 19.52 17.32 -5.86
N ASN A 155 20.01 17.31 -4.62
CA ASN A 155 21.40 17.01 -4.25
C ASN A 155 22.46 17.80 -5.05
N GLY A 156 22.26 19.12 -5.27
CA GLY A 156 23.20 19.94 -6.05
C GLY A 156 22.96 19.91 -7.57
N SER A 157 22.01 19.11 -8.05
CA SER A 157 21.72 18.96 -9.48
C SER A 157 20.48 19.78 -9.87
N ALA A 158 20.72 20.98 -10.41
CA ALA A 158 19.66 21.87 -10.86
C ALA A 158 19.03 21.40 -12.18
N GLY A 159 17.72 21.59 -12.32
CA GLY A 159 16.99 21.27 -13.54
C GLY A 159 15.48 21.21 -13.34
N GLU A 160 14.77 20.83 -14.40
CA GLU A 160 13.35 20.50 -14.30
C GLU A 160 13.22 19.05 -13.83
N TRP A 161 12.59 18.86 -12.67
CA TRP A 161 12.39 17.55 -12.07
C TRP A 161 10.93 17.13 -12.18
N VAL A 162 10.72 15.91 -12.67
CA VAL A 162 9.43 15.23 -12.72
C VAL A 162 9.52 13.93 -11.91
N PHE A 163 8.37 13.33 -11.59
CA PHE A 163 8.36 12.05 -10.89
C PHE A 163 7.50 11.01 -11.61
N GLU A 164 7.99 9.77 -11.60
CA GLU A 164 7.20 8.58 -11.94
C GLU A 164 6.57 8.03 -10.68
N LEU A 165 5.36 7.51 -10.81
CA LEU A 165 4.63 6.80 -9.76
C LEU A 165 4.40 5.36 -10.22
N ASN A 166 4.91 4.39 -9.45
CA ASN A 166 4.72 2.95 -9.70
C ASN A 166 5.11 2.55 -11.15
N GLY A 167 6.17 3.16 -11.68
CA GLY A 167 6.68 2.93 -13.04
C GLY A 167 5.90 3.65 -14.15
N GLN A 168 4.89 4.45 -13.82
CA GLN A 168 4.18 5.30 -14.77
C GLN A 168 4.60 6.75 -14.58
N ARG A 169 5.05 7.40 -15.65
CA ARG A 169 5.27 8.85 -15.65
C ARG A 169 3.91 9.54 -15.55
N ILE A 170 3.74 10.39 -14.54
CA ILE A 170 2.53 11.21 -14.39
C ILE A 170 2.46 12.29 -15.51
N ASP A 171 3.60 12.52 -16.18
CA ASP A 171 3.84 13.51 -17.21
C ASP A 171 3.85 12.88 -18.61
N ASP A 172 2.71 12.92 -19.29
CA ASP A 172 2.68 13.16 -20.74
C ASP A 172 2.02 14.52 -21.09
N ASN A 173 1.38 15.23 -20.13
CA ASN A 173 0.75 16.54 -20.43
C ASN A 173 0.37 17.46 -19.25
N VAL A 174 0.54 17.07 -17.98
CA VAL A 174 0.19 17.95 -16.83
C VAL A 174 1.24 17.85 -15.73
N ASP A 175 1.97 18.94 -15.55
CA ASP A 175 2.92 19.13 -14.45
C ASP A 175 2.14 19.18 -13.12
N VAL A 176 2.12 18.08 -12.36
CA VAL A 176 1.53 18.05 -11.01
C VAL A 176 2.58 18.46 -9.99
N GLY A 177 2.30 19.52 -9.22
CA GLY A 177 3.19 19.96 -8.15
C GLY A 177 3.32 18.90 -7.06
N SER A 178 4.53 18.69 -6.57
CA SER A 178 4.84 17.75 -5.47
C SER A 178 4.03 18.01 -4.19
N SER A 179 3.56 19.24 -3.97
CA SER A 179 2.70 19.60 -2.85
C SER A 179 1.23 19.19 -3.04
N LEU A 180 0.81 18.90 -4.27
CA LEU A 180 -0.56 18.48 -4.60
C LEU A 180 -0.70 16.95 -4.64
N PHE A 181 0.43 16.23 -4.70
CA PHE A 181 0.44 14.78 -4.72
C PHE A 181 0.53 14.21 -3.30
N THR A 182 -0.47 13.42 -2.88
CA THR A 182 -0.49 12.74 -1.58
C THR A 182 -0.02 11.30 -1.73
N LEU A 183 1.03 10.94 -1.00
CA LEU A 183 1.60 9.60 -1.01
C LEU A 183 0.63 8.60 -0.39
N LYS A 184 0.41 7.49 -1.07
CA LYS A 184 -0.30 6.33 -0.55
C LYS A 184 0.70 5.27 -0.11
N GLN A 185 0.23 4.32 0.68
CA GLN A 185 1.09 3.22 1.09
C GLN A 185 1.44 2.32 -0.09
N GLY A 186 2.69 1.88 -0.13
CA GLY A 186 3.24 1.13 -1.24
C GLY A 186 3.56 1.95 -2.50
N ASP A 187 3.33 3.27 -2.51
CA ASP A 187 3.71 4.10 -3.65
C ASP A 187 5.24 4.10 -3.82
N GLU A 188 5.69 3.81 -5.03
CA GLU A 188 7.07 3.97 -5.46
C GLU A 188 7.17 5.23 -6.32
N VAL A 189 7.76 6.28 -5.76
CA VAL A 189 7.98 7.54 -6.43
C VAL A 189 9.43 7.62 -6.88
N LYS A 190 9.67 7.90 -8.16
CA LYS A 190 11.02 8.04 -8.70
C LYS A 190 11.21 9.40 -9.32
N TRP A 191 12.16 10.18 -8.79
CA TRP A 191 12.54 11.46 -9.36
C TRP A 191 13.39 11.28 -10.61
N LEU A 192 13.00 11.97 -11.67
CA LEU A 192 13.67 12.00 -12.95
C LEU A 192 13.92 13.44 -13.38
N ARG A 193 15.02 13.65 -14.10
CA ARG A 193 15.28 14.92 -14.76
C ARG A 193 14.52 14.96 -16.08
N ARG A 194 13.78 16.03 -16.35
CA ARG A 194 13.21 16.31 -17.67
C ARG A 194 14.38 16.60 -18.62
N SER A 195 14.48 15.80 -19.68
CA SER A 195 15.47 15.95 -20.76
C SER A 195 15.10 17.08 -21.69
#